data_AF-A0A504L4P7-F1
#
_entry.id   AF-A0A504L4P7-F1
#
_cell.length_a   1.000
_cell.length_b   1.000
_cell.length_c   1.000
_cell.angle_alpha   90.00
_cell.angle_beta   90.00
_cell.angle_gamma   90.00
#
_symmetry.space_group_name_H-M   'P 1'
#
loop_
_entity.id
_entity.type
_entity.pdbx_description
1 polymer ?
#
loop_
_entity_poly.entity_id
_entity_poly.type
_entity_poly.pdbx_seq_one_letter_code
_entity_poly.pdbx_strand_id
1 'polypeptide(L)' 'VVYEMVKAVFENFDDFKKLHPAFANLDPKEMVKAGLSAPLHPGAERFFKEKGWL' A
#
# COMPACT_ATOMS: atom_id res chain seq x y z
N VAL A 1 -7.86 -11.98 4.31
CA VAL A 1 -8.35 -11.31 3.08
C VAL A 1 -7.64 -9.98 2.84
N VAL A 2 -7.85 -8.93 3.65
CA VAL A 2 -7.24 -7.60 3.39
C VAL A 2 -5.71 -7.64 3.36
N TYR A 3 -5.06 -8.43 4.23
CA TYR A 3 -3.60 -8.63 4.20
C TYR A 3 -3.11 -9.13 2.84
N GLU A 4 -3.72 -10.20 2.31
CA GLU A 4 -3.34 -10.77 1.01
C GLU A 4 -3.60 -9.80 -0.13
N MET A 5 -4.69 -9.02 -0.07
CA MET A 5 -4.98 -8.00 -1.08
C MET A 5 -3.92 -6.90 -1.09
N VAL A 6 -3.57 -6.35 0.07
CA VAL A 6 -2.54 -5.32 0.20
C VAL A 6 -1.19 -5.88 -0.25
N LYS A 7 -0.83 -7.09 0.21
CA LYS A 7 0.38 -7.78 -0.19
C LYS A 7 0.48 -7.93 -1.71
N ALA A 8 -0.57 -8.41 -2.38
CA ALA A 8 -0.59 -8.58 -3.83
C ALA A 8 -0.35 -7.26 -4.59
N VAL A 9 -0.91 -6.14 -4.10
CA VAL A 9 -0.68 -4.81 -4.71
C VAL A 9 0.79 -4.37 -4.55
N PHE A 10 1.33 -4.46 -3.33
CA PHE A 10 2.66 -3.91 -3.04
C PHE A 10 3.82 -4.83 -3.42
N GLU A 11 3.61 -6.15 -3.56
CA GLU A 11 4.63 -7.07 -4.11
C GLU A 11 4.74 -6.97 -5.64
N ASN A 12 3.69 -6.50 -6.32
CA ASN A 12 3.66 -6.28 -7.77
C ASN A 12 3.61 -4.78 -8.10
N PHE A 13 4.21 -3.94 -7.27
CA PHE A 13 3.97 -2.50 -7.30
C PHE A 13 4.43 -1.85 -8.62
N ASP A 14 5.51 -2.32 -9.23
CA ASP A 14 5.98 -1.82 -10.52
C ASP A 14 4.97 -2.09 -11.65
N ASP A 15 4.29 -3.25 -11.62
CA ASP A 15 3.22 -3.56 -12.56
C ASP A 15 1.95 -2.80 -12.24
N PHE A 16 1.63 -2.63 -10.96
CA PHE A 16 0.52 -1.79 -10.51
C PHE A 16 0.66 -0.35 -11.03
N LYS A 17 1.86 0.24 -10.97
CA LYS A 17 2.14 1.59 -11.48
C LYS A 17 1.92 1.73 -12.99
N LYS A 18 2.02 0.64 -13.76
CA LYS A 18 1.78 0.65 -15.22
C LYS A 18 0.29 0.68 -15.57
N LEU A 19 -0.62 0.38 -14.62
CA LEU A 19 -2.05 0.32 -14.89
C LEU A 19 -2.67 1.69 -15.23
N HIS A 20 -2.08 2.79 -14.75
CA HIS A 20 -2.57 4.14 -15.05
C HIS A 20 -1.46 5.20 -14.88
N PRO A 21 -1.36 6.22 -15.77
CA PRO A 21 -0.33 7.26 -15.67
C PRO A 21 -0.33 8.02 -14.32
N ALA A 22 -1.49 8.19 -13.69
CA ALA A 22 -1.60 8.84 -12.38
C ALA A 22 -0.84 8.10 -11.26
N PHE A 23 -0.52 6.81 -11.43
CA PHE A 23 0.20 6.03 -10.44
C PHE A 23 1.72 6.17 -10.54
N ALA A 24 2.24 6.87 -11.56
CA ALA A 24 3.67 7.00 -11.83
C ALA A 24 4.48 7.55 -10.64
N ASN A 25 3.87 8.40 -9.82
CA ASN A 25 4.54 9.07 -8.69
C ASN A 25 4.16 8.50 -7.33
N LEU A 26 3.49 7.34 -7.28
CA LEU A 26 3.19 6.71 -6.00
C LEU A 26 4.47 6.22 -5.32
N ASP A 27 4.59 6.58 -4.04
CA ASP A 27 5.58 6.05 -3.10
C ASP A 27 4.83 5.24 -2.03
N PRO A 28 5.11 3.93 -1.90
CA PRO A 28 4.50 3.10 -0.86
C PRO A 28 4.62 3.65 0.56
N LYS A 29 5.72 4.31 0.91
CA LYS A 29 5.92 4.85 2.27
C LYS A 29 5.00 6.02 2.58
N GLU A 30 4.74 6.87 1.57
CA GLU A 30 3.83 8.00 1.69
C GLU A 30 2.37 7.54 1.67
N MET A 31 2.03 6.56 0.83
CA MET A 31 0.67 6.01 0.70
C MET A 31 0.11 5.46 2.01
N VAL A 32 0.96 4.97 2.91
CA VAL A 32 0.55 4.35 4.18
C VAL A 32 0.14 5.40 5.24
N LYS A 33 0.64 6.63 5.13
CA LYS A 33 0.50 7.68 6.15
C LYS A 33 -0.31 8.89 5.70
N ALA A 34 -0.26 9.21 4.41
CA ALA A 34 -0.87 10.41 3.87
C ALA A 34 -2.41 10.30 3.80
N GLY A 35 -3.12 11.28 4.36
CA GLY A 35 -4.55 11.48 4.11
C GLY A 35 -5.49 10.47 4.75
N LEU A 36 -5.08 9.80 5.83
CA LEU A 36 -5.96 8.88 6.57
C LEU A 36 -7.12 9.66 7.23
N SER A 37 -8.33 9.48 6.73
CA SER A 37 -9.57 9.97 7.36
C SER A 37 -10.19 8.95 8.31
N ALA A 38 -9.67 7.73 8.32
CA ALA A 38 -10.11 6.61 9.16
C ALA A 38 -8.91 5.70 9.54
N PRO A 39 -9.05 4.87 10.60
CA PRO A 39 -8.00 3.94 10.99
C PRO A 39 -7.68 2.90 9.89
N LEU A 40 -6.44 2.41 9.90
CA LEU A 40 -6.04 1.31 9.01
C LEU A 40 -6.75 0.01 9.39
N HIS A 41 -7.16 -0.74 8.38
CA HIS A 41 -7.66 -2.10 8.59
C HIS A 41 -6.53 -2.99 9.15
N PRO A 42 -6.78 -3.89 10.14
CA PRO A 42 -5.73 -4.68 10.79
C PRO A 42 -4.84 -5.49 9.84
N GLY A 43 -5.44 -6.03 8.76
CA GLY A 43 -4.70 -6.73 7.72
C GLY A 43 -3.70 -5.84 6.93
N ALA A 44 -4.04 -4.58 6.69
CA ALA A 44 -3.14 -3.63 6.03
C ALA A 44 -2.03 -3.18 7.00
N GLU A 45 -2.42 -2.85 8.24
CA GLU A 45 -1.49 -2.44 9.30
C GLU A 45 -0.39 -3.50 9.52
N ARG A 46 -0.77 -4.78 9.58
CA ARG A 46 0.19 -5.89 9.70
C ARG A 46 1.23 -5.89 8.57
N PHE A 47 0.79 -5.81 7.32
CA PHE A 47 1.69 -5.84 6.16
C PHE A 47 2.66 -4.64 6.17
N PHE A 48 2.15 -3.45 6.48
CA PHE A 48 2.97 -2.24 6.51
C PHE A 48 4.01 -2.26 7.65
N LYS A 49 3.69 -2.84 8.82
CA LYS A 49 4.65 -3.09 9.91
C LYS A 49 5.74 -4.08 9.47
N GLU A 50 5.37 -5.17 8.79
CA GLU A 50 6.33 -6.16 8.26
C GLU A 50 7.30 -5.53 7.24
N LYS A 51 6.85 -4.53 6.46
CA LYS A 51 7.68 -3.77 5.51
C LYS A 51 8.48 -2.62 6.15
N GLY A 52 8.27 -2.33 7.44
CA GLY A 52 8.89 -1.20 8.12
C GLY A 52 8.40 0.17 7.65
N TRP A 53 7.17 0.25 7.11
CA TRP A 53 6.55 1.50 6.67
C TRP A 53 5.68 2.13 7.78
N LEU A 54 5.25 1.33 8.75
CA LEU A 54 4.65 1.75 10.02
C LEU A 54 5.61 1.54 11.18
#